data_AF-A0A167AW36-F1
#
_entry.id   AF-A0A167AW36-F1
#
_cell.length_a   1.000
_cell.length_b   1.000
_cell.length_c   1.000
_cell.angle_alpha   90.00
_cell.angle_beta   90.00
_cell.angle_gamma   90.00
#
_symmetry.space_group_name_H-M   'P 1'
#
loop_
_entity.id
_entity.type
_entity.pdbx_description
1 polymer ?
#
loop_
_entity_poly.entity_id
_entity_poly.type
_entity_poly.pdbx_seq_one_letter_code
_entity_poly.pdbx_strand_id
1 'polypeptide(L)'
;MNQPDPKNTPVHHTVLAYLLAPWHLKGMPKATPEEKLARAAWCRDHCGTFAGRWMLIALGAWLIQVSPLGFLFVIAGIPLLALFFMVAFLIGIAHLVAQLVSQKRAGPPRIDPPVDRDNWD
;
A
#
# COMPACT_ATOMS: atom_id res chain seq x y z
N MET A 1 9.66 -22.48 1.28
CA MET A 1 10.80 -21.52 1.32
C MET A 1 10.89 -20.97 2.73
N ASN A 2 12.08 -21.09 3.34
CA ASN A 2 12.37 -20.69 4.71
C ASN A 2 12.00 -19.23 4.93
N GLN A 3 11.08 -18.98 5.86
CA GLN A 3 10.76 -17.66 6.33
C GLN A 3 11.95 -17.18 7.19
N PRO A 4 12.63 -16.08 6.85
CA PRO A 4 13.72 -15.57 7.67
C PRO A 4 13.16 -15.21 9.05
N ASP A 5 13.91 -15.56 10.10
CA ASP A 5 13.57 -15.26 11.49
C ASP A 5 13.38 -13.74 11.64
N PRO A 6 12.20 -13.27 12.10
CA PRO A 6 11.89 -11.84 12.23
C PRO A 6 12.88 -11.08 13.11
N LYS A 7 13.62 -11.77 14.00
CA LYS A 7 14.65 -11.16 14.85
C LYS A 7 15.93 -10.77 14.12
N ASN A 8 16.21 -11.36 12.95
CA ASN A 8 17.47 -11.17 12.21
C ASN A 8 17.29 -10.45 10.87
N THR A 9 16.07 -10.00 10.54
CA THR A 9 15.83 -9.24 9.32
C THR A 9 16.39 -7.81 9.45
N PRO A 10 17.25 -7.37 8.51
CA PRO A 10 17.71 -5.99 8.50
C PRO A 10 16.54 -5.00 8.44
N VAL A 11 16.65 -3.85 9.14
CA VAL A 11 15.55 -2.87 9.24
C VAL A 11 15.04 -2.42 7.88
N HIS A 12 15.91 -2.33 6.87
CA HIS A 12 15.50 -2.00 5.50
C HIS A 12 14.56 -3.05 4.89
N HIS A 13 14.71 -4.34 5.20
CA HIS A 13 13.76 -5.37 4.77
C HIS A 13 12.39 -5.19 5.43
N THR A 14 12.36 -4.80 6.70
CA THR A 14 11.10 -4.52 7.42
C THR A 14 10.41 -3.28 6.86
N VAL A 15 11.18 -2.22 6.57
CA VAL A 15 10.66 -0.97 5.98
C VAL A 15 10.15 -1.20 4.56
N LEU A 16 10.92 -1.90 3.71
CA LEU A 16 10.46 -2.31 2.38
C LEU A 16 9.28 -3.27 2.48
N ALA A 17 9.25 -4.16 3.48
CA ALA A 17 8.12 -5.05 3.71
C ALA A 17 6.83 -4.30 4.06
N TYR A 18 6.96 -3.20 4.81
CA TYR A 18 5.85 -2.37 5.22
C TYR A 18 5.37 -1.42 4.10
N LEU A 19 6.31 -0.87 3.32
CA LEU A 19 6.06 0.12 2.26
C LEU A 19 5.64 -0.50 0.93
N LEU A 20 6.31 -1.57 0.51
CA LEU A 20 6.10 -2.24 -0.78
C LEU A 20 5.26 -3.51 -0.65
N ALA A 21 4.89 -3.88 0.58
CA ALA A 21 4.09 -5.04 0.88
C ALA A 21 4.42 -6.31 0.06
N PRO A 22 5.68 -6.78 0.08
CA PRO A 22 6.03 -8.10 -0.44
C PRO A 22 5.14 -9.19 0.16
N TRP A 23 4.68 -9.02 1.41
CA TRP A 23 3.74 -9.93 2.07
C TRP A 23 2.40 -10.07 1.36
N HIS A 24 1.87 -8.97 0.84
CA HIS A 24 0.65 -8.98 0.06
C HIS A 24 0.95 -9.46 -1.37
N LEU A 25 2.02 -8.98 -1.99
CA LEU A 25 2.41 -9.39 -3.34
C LEU A 25 2.74 -10.89 -3.46
N LYS A 26 3.21 -11.53 -2.37
CA LYS A 26 3.45 -12.98 -2.30
C LYS A 26 2.17 -13.80 -2.52
N GLY A 27 1.02 -13.27 -2.14
CA GLY A 27 -0.29 -13.89 -2.34
C GLY A 27 -1.01 -13.41 -3.60
N MET A 28 -0.38 -12.55 -4.42
CA MET A 28 -1.01 -12.05 -5.64
C MET A 28 -1.10 -13.16 -6.69
N PRO A 29 -2.29 -13.46 -7.23
CA PRO A 29 -2.43 -14.38 -8.35
C PRO A 29 -1.62 -13.90 -9.57
N LYS A 30 -1.13 -14.85 -10.37
CA LYS A 30 -0.29 -14.57 -11.54
C LYS A 30 -1.10 -13.82 -12.60
N ALA A 31 -0.38 -13.23 -13.54
CA ALA A 31 -0.98 -12.53 -14.67
C ALA A 31 -1.46 -13.47 -15.80
N THR A 32 -1.74 -14.74 -15.50
CA THR A 32 -2.23 -15.72 -16.48
C THR A 32 -3.68 -15.42 -16.85
N PRO A 33 -4.16 -15.80 -18.06
CA PRO A 33 -5.53 -15.56 -18.49
C PRO A 33 -6.58 -16.11 -17.51
N GLU A 34 -6.32 -17.27 -16.92
CA GLU A 34 -7.20 -17.98 -15.99
C GLU A 34 -7.32 -17.27 -14.64
N GLU A 35 -6.25 -16.64 -14.16
CA GLU A 35 -6.20 -16.00 -12.85
C GLU A 35 -6.53 -14.49 -12.88
N LYS A 36 -6.91 -13.93 -14.04
CA LYS A 36 -7.21 -12.50 -14.19
C LYS A 36 -8.28 -12.00 -13.23
N LEU A 37 -9.35 -12.79 -13.03
CA LEU A 37 -10.44 -12.43 -12.10
C LEU A 37 -10.00 -12.54 -10.64
N ALA A 38 -9.28 -13.61 -10.28
CA ALA A 38 -8.71 -13.77 -8.94
C ALA A 38 -7.76 -12.62 -8.60
N ARG A 39 -6.94 -12.18 -9.56
CA ARG A 39 -6.04 -11.04 -9.42
C ARG A 39 -6.79 -9.72 -9.25
N ALA A 40 -7.89 -9.53 -9.97
CA ALA A 40 -8.75 -8.37 -9.80
C ALA A 40 -9.39 -8.34 -8.40
N ALA A 41 -9.92 -9.48 -7.93
CA ALA A 41 -10.45 -9.59 -6.56
C ALA A 41 -9.36 -9.30 -5.52
N TRP A 42 -8.15 -9.83 -5.73
CA TRP A 42 -7.03 -9.57 -4.85
C TRP A 42 -6.67 -8.08 -4.78
N CYS A 43 -6.59 -7.39 -5.92
CA CYS A 43 -6.27 -5.95 -5.92
C CYS A 43 -7.39 -5.13 -5.28
N ARG A 44 -8.66 -5.49 -5.49
CA ARG A 44 -9.78 -4.81 -4.83
C ARG A 44 -9.61 -4.79 -3.31
N ASP A 45 -9.18 -5.93 -2.76
CA ASP A 45 -9.11 -6.15 -1.31
C ASP A 45 -7.85 -5.53 -0.69
N HIS A 46 -6.76 -5.36 -1.45
CA HIS A 46 -5.46 -4.96 -0.91
C HIS A 46 -4.93 -3.61 -1.45
N CYS A 47 -5.29 -3.21 -2.67
CA CYS A 47 -4.77 -1.99 -3.30
C CYS A 47 -5.16 -0.73 -2.52
N GLY A 48 -6.30 -0.73 -1.82
CA GLY A 48 -6.71 0.38 -0.95
C GLY A 48 -5.78 0.60 0.25
N THR A 49 -5.25 -0.48 0.84
CA THR A 49 -4.28 -0.37 1.93
C THR A 49 -2.95 0.22 1.44
N PHE A 50 -2.49 -0.15 0.24
CA PHE A 50 -1.28 0.46 -0.34
C PHE A 50 -1.49 1.94 -0.65
N ALA A 51 -2.61 2.26 -1.29
CA ALA A 51 -3.01 3.62 -1.54
C ALA A 51 -2.96 4.47 -0.27
N GLY A 52 -3.63 4.03 0.79
CA GLY A 52 -3.67 4.74 2.07
C GLY A 52 -2.27 4.97 2.67
N ARG A 53 -1.40 3.96 2.66
CA ARG A 53 -0.03 4.08 3.18
C ARG A 53 0.78 5.13 2.40
N TRP A 54 0.76 5.06 1.08
CA TRP A 54 1.48 6.00 0.23
C TRP A 54 0.91 7.41 0.33
N MET A 55 -0.41 7.56 0.52
CA MET A 55 -1.04 8.85 0.79
C MET A 55 -0.63 9.45 2.13
N LEU A 56 -0.55 8.66 3.20
CA LEU A 56 -0.07 9.12 4.49
C LEU A 56 1.39 9.55 4.43
N ILE A 57 2.24 8.80 3.72
CA ILE A 57 3.65 9.15 3.53
C ILE A 57 3.79 10.45 2.73
N ALA A 58 3.04 10.58 1.63
CA ALA A 58 3.02 11.80 0.83
C ALA A 58 2.61 12.99 1.70
N LEU A 59 1.49 12.89 2.42
CA LEU A 59 1.02 13.94 3.31
C LEU A 59 2.07 14.29 4.37
N GLY A 60 2.69 13.29 5.01
CA GLY A 60 3.77 13.51 5.97
C GLY A 60 4.96 14.24 5.38
N ALA A 61 5.43 13.82 4.20
CA ALA A 61 6.52 14.48 3.48
C ALA A 61 6.19 15.94 3.16
N TRP A 62 4.96 16.21 2.70
CA TRP A 62 4.49 17.57 2.42
C TRP A 62 4.45 18.43 3.69
N LEU A 63 3.83 17.93 4.76
CA LEU A 63 3.71 18.65 6.03
C LEU A 63 5.08 18.97 6.65
N ILE A 64 6.02 18.03 6.62
CA ILE A 64 7.40 18.28 7.07
C ILE A 64 8.05 19.35 6.20
N GLN A 65 7.92 19.25 4.87
CA GLN A 65 8.56 20.17 3.94
C GLN A 65 8.07 21.61 4.06
N VAL A 66 6.78 21.83 4.32
CA VAL A 66 6.20 23.18 4.50
C VAL A 66 6.41 23.73 5.91
N SER A 67 6.74 22.87 6.88
CA SER A 67 7.10 23.30 8.23
C SER A 67 8.53 23.87 8.30
N PRO A 68 8.92 24.55 9.39
CA PRO A 68 10.31 24.94 9.63
C PRO A 68 11.30 23.76 9.59
N LEU A 69 10.86 22.53 9.87
CA LEU A 69 11.71 21.34 9.79
C LEU A 69 12.14 21.03 8.34
N GLY A 70 11.37 21.51 7.36
CA GLY A 70 11.63 21.31 5.93
C GLY A 70 12.96 21.89 5.47
N PHE A 71 13.51 22.90 6.15
CA PHE A 71 14.83 23.47 5.85
C PHE A 71 15.96 22.43 5.97
N LEU A 72 15.81 21.42 6.84
CA LEU A 72 16.78 20.33 6.97
C LEU A 72 16.85 19.43 5.73
N PHE A 73 15.83 19.49 4.87
CA PHE A 73 15.69 18.65 3.68
C PHE A 73 15.84 19.45 2.38
N VAL A 74 16.46 20.63 2.46
CA VAL A 74 16.85 21.43 1.29
C VAL A 74 18.35 21.28 1.05
N ILE A 75 18.73 20.67 -0.07
CA ILE A 75 20.14 20.54 -0.46
C ILE A 75 20.36 21.34 -1.75
N ALA A 76 21.27 22.31 -1.72
CA ALA A 76 21.56 23.19 -2.85
C ALA A 76 20.29 23.87 -3.45
N GLY A 77 19.33 24.23 -2.59
CA GLY A 77 18.05 24.82 -3.00
C GLY A 77 17.00 23.81 -3.49
N ILE A 78 17.30 22.51 -3.47
CA ILE A 78 16.39 21.45 -3.91
C ILE A 78 15.57 20.95 -2.72
N PRO A 79 14.22 21.09 -2.73
CA PRO A 79 13.35 20.63 -1.65
C PRO A 79 13.08 19.13 -1.78
N LEU A 80 13.92 18.31 -1.16
CA LEU A 80 13.91 16.86 -1.37
C LEU A 80 12.58 16.20 -0.98
N LEU A 81 11.95 16.64 0.12
CA LEU A 81 10.68 16.06 0.56
C LEU A 81 9.51 16.50 -0.31
N ALA A 82 9.55 17.67 -0.95
CA ALA A 82 8.54 18.05 -1.95
C ALA A 82 8.63 17.16 -3.21
N LEU A 83 9.85 16.84 -3.66
CA LEU A 83 10.04 15.93 -4.78
C LEU A 83 9.59 14.50 -4.42
N PHE A 84 9.94 14.05 -3.21
CA PHE A 84 9.49 12.75 -2.71
C PHE A 84 7.97 12.68 -2.54
N PHE A 85 7.34 13.77 -2.07
CA PHE A 85 5.89 13.90 -2.01
C PHE A 85 5.24 13.60 -3.37
N MET A 86 5.74 14.19 -4.45
CA MET A 86 5.19 13.95 -5.79
C MET A 86 5.24 12.46 -6.17
N VAL A 87 6.37 11.79 -5.91
CA VAL A 87 6.52 10.35 -6.20
C VAL A 87 5.57 9.51 -5.34
N ALA A 88 5.57 9.73 -4.03
CA ALA A 88 4.71 9.01 -3.09
C ALA A 88 3.23 9.22 -3.40
N PHE A 89 2.85 10.46 -3.78
CA PHE A 89 1.49 10.82 -4.13
C PHE A 89 1.03 10.08 -5.38
N LEU A 90 1.83 10.09 -6.44
CA LEU A 90 1.53 9.36 -7.69
C LEU A 90 1.38 7.85 -7.46
N ILE A 91 2.23 7.26 -6.61
CA ILE A 91 2.10 5.85 -6.24
C ILE A 91 0.78 5.59 -5.51
N GLY A 92 0.40 6.45 -4.56
CA GLY A 92 -0.88 6.34 -3.86
C GLY A 92 -2.07 6.40 -4.81
N ILE A 93 -2.09 7.37 -5.72
CA ILE A 93 -3.14 7.51 -6.74
C ILE A 93 -3.18 6.30 -7.67
N ALA A 94 -2.02 5.79 -8.12
CA ALA A 94 -1.97 4.60 -8.97
C ALA A 94 -2.63 3.38 -8.31
N HIS A 95 -2.42 3.18 -7.01
CA HIS A 95 -3.06 2.10 -6.25
C HIS A 95 -4.56 2.31 -6.05
N LEU A 96 -5.01 3.56 -5.84
CA LEU A 96 -6.44 3.88 -5.80
C LEU A 96 -7.12 3.58 -7.12
N VAL A 97 -6.51 4.00 -8.23
CA VAL A 97 -7.04 3.72 -9.58
C VAL A 97 -7.08 2.21 -9.83
N ALA A 98 -6.02 1.49 -9.46
CA ALA A 98 -5.99 0.04 -9.58
C ALA A 98 -7.12 -0.63 -8.77
N GLN A 99 -7.37 -0.15 -7.55
CA GLN A 99 -8.49 -0.61 -6.73
C GLN A 99 -9.83 -0.36 -7.42
N LEU A 100 -10.11 0.85 -7.92
CA LEU A 100 -11.36 1.19 -8.60
C LEU A 100 -11.58 0.37 -9.87
N VAL A 101 -10.55 0.20 -10.69
CA VAL A 101 -10.61 -0.63 -11.90
C VAL A 101 -10.86 -2.09 -11.53
N SER A 102 -10.24 -2.58 -10.46
CA SER A 102 -10.40 -3.95 -10.00
C SER A 102 -11.80 -4.21 -9.42
N GLN A 103 -12.38 -3.24 -8.69
CA GLN A 103 -13.77 -3.28 -8.23
C GLN A 103 -14.76 -3.39 -9.38
N LYS A 104 -14.54 -2.59 -10.45
CA LYS A 104 -15.37 -2.67 -11.67
C LYS A 104 -15.32 -4.04 -12.35
N ARG A 105 -14.24 -4.81 -12.17
CA ARG A 105 -14.04 -6.13 -12.80
C ARG A 105 -14.49 -7.29 -11.91
N ALA A 106 -14.14 -7.26 -10.63
CA ALA A 106 -14.36 -8.37 -9.69
C ALA A 106 -15.70 -8.25 -8.93
N GLY A 107 -16.37 -7.10 -9.02
CA GLY A 107 -17.60 -6.82 -8.27
C GLY A 107 -17.33 -6.27 -6.86
N PRO A 108 -18.40 -5.89 -6.15
CA PRO A 108 -18.31 -5.31 -4.81
C PRO A 108 -17.64 -6.27 -3.82
N PRO A 109 -16.95 -5.76 -2.77
CA PRO A 109 -16.38 -6.57 -1.69
C PRO A 109 -17.33 -7.67 -1.23
N ARG A 110 -16.80 -8.86 -0.97
CA ARG A 110 -17.62 -9.95 -0.43
C ARG A 110 -18.12 -9.51 0.95
N ILE A 111 -19.43 -9.40 1.10
CA ILE A 111 -20.08 -9.18 2.39
C ILE A 111 -20.10 -10.55 3.06
N ASP A 112 -19.37 -10.72 4.16
CA ASP A 112 -19.48 -11.94 4.94
C ASP A 112 -20.88 -12.02 5.59
N PRO A 113 -21.45 -13.22 5.70
CA PRO A 113 -22.75 -13.38 6.33
C PRO A 113 -22.70 -12.83 7.76
N PRO A 114 -23.82 -12.27 8.27
CA PRO A 114 -23.88 -11.77 9.63
C PRO A 114 -23.43 -12.88 10.59
N VAL A 115 -22.54 -12.53 11.52
CA VAL A 115 -22.12 -13.45 12.58
C VAL A 115 -23.33 -13.63 13.49
N ASP A 116 -23.80 -14.87 13.64
CA ASP A 116 -24.88 -15.18 14.58
C ASP A 116 -24.47 -14.71 15.98
N ARG A 117 -25.36 -13.95 16.62
CA ARG A 117 -25.09 -13.25 17.88
C ARG A 117 -25.07 -14.20 19.08
N ASP A 118 -25.26 -15.49 18.83
CA ASP A 118 -25.70 -16.51 19.78
C ASP A 118 -24.51 -17.29 20.36
N ASN A 119 -23.29 -16.98 19.91
CA ASN A 119 -22.05 -17.67 20.27
C ASN A 119 -21.23 -16.94 21.36
N TRP A 120 -21.88 -16.09 22.17
CA TRP A 120 -21.25 -15.26 23.20
C TRP A 120 -21.66 -15.64 24.64
N ASP A 121 -22.02 -16.91 24.86
CA ASP A 121 -22.24 -17.49 26.20
C ASP A 121 -20.93 -17.80 26.94
#